data_AF-A0A939AIU9-F1
#
_entry.id   AF-A0A939AIU9-F1
#
_cell.length_a   1.000
_cell.length_b   1.000
_cell.length_c   1.000
_cell.angle_alpha   90.00
_cell.angle_beta   90.00
_cell.angle_gamma   90.00
#
_symmetry.space_group_name_H-M   'P 1'
#
loop_
_entity.id
_entity.type
_entity.pdbx_description
1 polymer ?
#
loop_
_entity_poly.entity_id
_entity_poly.type
_entity_poly.pdbx_seq_one_letter_code
_entity_poly.pdbx_strand_id
1 'polypeptide(L)'
;MTLTLTATIFIEGIIVLVYSRWREKPLLPILLTSLFANFITQSLLWIALLLFFRHYWPVLIVMEIFIWLIESLIFYRVRAEQLTLKEAMALSLAINLASFSAGLFLPV
;
A
#
# COMPACT_ATOMS: atom_id res chain seq x y z
N MET A 1 16.20 -5.86 -0.24
CA MET A 1 15.45 -4.82 -0.97
C MET A 1 14.73 -5.35 -2.21
N THR A 2 15.39 -6.06 -3.13
CA THR A 2 14.75 -6.55 -4.37
C THR A 2 13.67 -7.61 -4.17
N LEU A 3 13.92 -8.61 -3.31
CA LEU A 3 12.98 -9.72 -3.07
C LEU A 3 11.67 -9.24 -2.40
N THR A 4 11.79 -8.33 -1.44
CA THR A 4 10.67 -7.70 -0.74
C THR A 4 9.84 -6.85 -1.70
N LEU A 5 10.47 -6.01 -2.53
CA LEU A 5 9.76 -5.20 -3.53
C LEU A 5 9.01 -6.08 -4.54
N THR A 6 9.64 -7.15 -5.03
CA THR A 6 9.00 -8.08 -5.97
C THR A 6 7.80 -8.79 -5.33
N ALA A 7 7.93 -9.22 -4.07
CA ALA A 7 6.83 -9.82 -3.33
C ALA A 7 5.67 -8.83 -3.13
N THR A 8 5.97 -7.59 -2.75
CA THR A 8 4.98 -6.51 -2.58
C THR A 8 4.23 -6.23 -3.89
N ILE A 9 4.96 -6.05 -5.00
CA ILE A 9 4.35 -5.84 -6.33
C ILE A 9 3.45 -7.02 -6.73
N PHE A 10 3.89 -8.25 -6.44
CA PHE A 10 3.11 -9.44 -6.80
C PHE A 10 1.82 -9.55 -5.97
N ILE A 11 1.92 -9.34 -4.66
CA ILE A 11 0.77 -9.36 -3.74
C ILE A 11 -0.23 -8.26 -4.10
N GLU A 12 0.26 -7.04 -4.31
CA GLU A 12 -0.57 -5.90 -4.72
C GLU A 12 -1.22 -6.13 -6.06
N GLY A 13 -0.47 -6.66 -7.03
CA GLY A 13 -0.99 -7.01 -8.34
C GLY A 13 -2.16 -7.99 -8.24
N ILE A 14 -2.07 -9.00 -7.38
CA ILE A 14 -3.16 -9.95 -7.14
C ILE A 14 -4.36 -9.26 -6.51
N ILE A 15 -4.16 -8.44 -5.47
CA ILE A 15 -5.25 -7.75 -4.75
C ILE A 15 -5.97 -6.79 -5.67
N VAL A 16 -5.22 -5.94 -6.39
CA VAL A 16 -5.77 -5.01 -7.38
C VAL A 16 -6.50 -5.77 -8.47
N LEU A 17 -5.95 -6.88 -8.98
CA LEU A 17 -6.60 -7.66 -10.02
C LEU A 17 -7.92 -8.27 -9.55
N VAL A 18 -7.95 -8.89 -8.37
CA VAL A 18 -9.16 -9.45 -7.77
C VAL A 18 -10.19 -8.34 -7.53
N TYR A 19 -9.77 -7.22 -6.95
CA TYR A 19 -10.64 -6.10 -6.62
C TYR A 19 -11.23 -5.44 -7.88
N SER A 20 -10.39 -5.15 -8.89
CA SER A 20 -10.81 -4.58 -10.16
C SER A 20 -11.77 -5.49 -10.91
N ARG A 21 -11.56 -6.81 -10.89
CA ARG A 21 -12.52 -7.77 -11.46
C ARG A 21 -13.83 -7.80 -10.69
N TRP A 22 -13.78 -7.82 -9.37
CA TRP A 22 -14.97 -7.93 -8.52
C TRP A 22 -15.85 -6.67 -8.56
N ARG A 23 -15.23 -5.50 -8.67
CA ARG A 23 -15.91 -4.19 -8.62
C ARG A 23 -16.03 -3.52 -9.99
N GLU A 24 -15.66 -4.24 -11.05
CA GLU A 24 -15.65 -3.76 -12.45
C GLU A 24 -14.90 -2.42 -12.62
N LYS A 25 -13.77 -2.27 -11.90
CA LYS A 25 -12.96 -1.05 -11.88
C LYS A 25 -11.77 -1.16 -12.84
N PRO A 26 -11.26 -0.02 -13.36
CA PRO A 26 -10.15 -0.05 -14.31
C PRO A 26 -8.85 -0.49 -13.62
N LEU A 27 -8.31 -1.63 -14.07
CA LEU A 27 -7.17 -2.29 -13.45
C LEU A 27 -5.87 -1.48 -13.60
N LEU A 28 -5.57 -1.00 -14.81
CA LEU A 28 -4.28 -0.35 -15.09
C LEU A 28 -4.09 0.96 -14.30
N PRO A 29 -5.08 1.88 -14.22
CA PRO A 29 -4.95 3.07 -13.39
C PRO A 29 -4.73 2.75 -11.91
N ILE A 30 -5.51 1.81 -11.35
CA ILE A 30 -5.40 1.43 -9.94
C ILE A 30 -4.03 0.82 -9.66
N LEU A 31 -3.53 -0.05 -10.53
CA LEU A 31 -2.21 -0.66 -10.39
C LEU A 31 -1.09 0.39 -10.41
N LEU A 32 -1.11 1.30 -11.39
CA LEU A 32 -0.09 2.34 -11.52
C LEU A 32 -0.09 3.29 -10.32
N THR A 33 -1.27 3.68 -9.85
CA THR A 33 -1.38 4.50 -8.64
C THR A 33 -0.89 3.76 -7.41
N SER A 34 -1.22 2.47 -7.26
CA SER A 34 -0.74 1.64 -6.14
C SER A 34 0.79 1.61 -6.10
N LEU A 35 1.42 1.34 -7.24
CA LEU A 35 2.88 1.30 -7.36
C LEU A 35 3.52 2.66 -7.04
N PHE A 36 2.94 3.74 -7.56
CA PHE A 36 3.44 5.09 -7.31
C PHE A 36 3.29 5.50 -5.85
N ALA A 37 2.13 5.22 -5.25
CA ALA A 37 1.85 5.53 -3.86
C ALA A 37 2.78 4.74 -2.94
N ASN A 38 2.94 3.42 -3.17
CA ASN A 38 3.88 2.58 -2.44
C ASN A 38 5.32 3.07 -2.52
N PHE A 39 5.78 3.49 -3.69
CA PHE A 39 7.14 4.01 -3.84
C PHE A 39 7.40 5.21 -2.91
N ILE A 40 6.40 6.10 -2.78
CA ILE A 40 6.47 7.27 -1.89
C ILE A 40 6.37 6.83 -0.42
N THR A 41 5.35 6.06 -0.08
CA THR A 41 5.03 5.70 1.31
C THR A 41 6.08 4.78 1.92
N GLN A 42 6.62 3.83 1.15
CA GLN A 42 7.68 2.93 1.58
C GLN A 42 9.01 3.67 1.78
N SER A 43 9.32 4.68 0.95
CA SER A 43 10.48 5.55 1.14
C SER A 43 10.36 6.36 2.45
N LEU A 44 9.17 6.91 2.73
CA LEU A 44 8.86 7.62 3.97
C LEU A 44 8.95 6.72 5.20
N LEU A 45 8.42 5.49 5.12
CA LEU A 45 8.51 4.50 6.19
C LEU A 45 9.98 4.19 6.54
N TRP A 46 10.81 3.96 5.52
CA TRP A 46 12.23 3.69 5.71
C TRP A 46 12.94 4.85 6.42
N ILE A 47 12.70 6.09 6.00
CA ILE A 47 13.27 7.27 6.64
C ILE A 47 12.81 7.36 8.11
N ALA A 48 11.52 7.14 8.38
CA ALA A 48 10.98 7.18 9.74
C ALA A 48 11.60 6.10 10.64
N LEU A 49 11.72 4.86 10.16
CA LEU A 49 12.31 3.76 10.92
C LEU A 49 13.82 3.96 11.16
N LEU A 50 14.55 4.59 10.24
CA LEU A 50 15.96 4.96 10.44
C LEU A 50 16.12 6.06 11.49
N LEU A 51 15.26 7.08 11.47
CA LEU A 51 15.31 8.18 12.44
C LEU A 51 14.90 7.75 13.85
N PHE A 52 13.91 6.86 13.95
CA PHE A 52 13.34 6.41 15.22
C PHE A 52 13.62 4.92 15.51
N PHE A 53 14.81 4.43 15.16
CA PHE A 53 15.19 3.02 15.29
C PHE A 53 14.98 2.43 16.71
N ARG A 54 15.08 3.26 17.76
CA ARG A 54 14.86 2.83 19.16
C ARG A 54 13.39 2.56 19.50
N HIS A 55 12.46 3.06 18.69
CA HIS A 55 11.02 2.92 18.87
C HIS A 55 10.38 2.24 17.65
N TYR A 56 11.08 1.22 17.13
CA TYR A 56 10.71 0.52 15.89
C TYR A 56 9.22 0.15 15.81
N TRP A 57 8.70 -0.58 16.79
CA TRP A 57 7.31 -1.06 16.77
C TRP A 57 6.26 0.07 16.84
N PRO A 58 6.33 1.03 17.79
CA PRO A 58 5.43 2.17 17.79
C PRO A 58 5.46 2.98 16.49
N VAL A 59 6.66 3.24 15.95
CA VAL A 59 6.84 4.03 14.73
C VAL A 59 6.27 3.29 13.53
N LEU A 60 6.49 1.97 13.43
CA LEU A 60 5.94 1.13 12.38
C LEU A 60 4.40 1.23 12.37
N ILE A 61 3.74 1.01 13.51
CA ILE A 61 2.27 1.07 13.60
C ILE A 61 1.73 2.47 13.24
N VAL A 62 2.36 3.53 13.74
CA VAL A 62 1.94 4.90 13.42
C VAL A 62 2.11 5.19 11.93
N MET A 63 3.24 4.79 11.35
CA MET A 63 3.50 4.99 9.94
C MET A 63 2.53 4.18 9.07
N GLU A 64 2.21 2.93 9.40
CA GLU A 64 1.20 2.14 8.69
C GLU A 64 -0.18 2.84 8.65
N ILE A 65 -0.61 3.44 9.77
CA ILE A 65 -1.85 4.22 9.81
C ILE A 65 -1.76 5.44 8.89
N PHE A 66 -0.63 6.16 8.91
CA PHE A 66 -0.41 7.31 8.03
C PHE A 66 -0.37 6.92 6.56
N ILE A 67 0.31 5.82 6.22
CA ILE A 67 0.44 5.28 4.88
C ILE A 67 -0.94 4.90 4.34
N TRP A 68 -1.72 4.15 5.12
CA TRP A 68 -3.09 3.81 4.77
C TRP A 68 -3.94 5.04 4.44
N LEU A 69 -3.87 6.09 5.26
CA LEU A 69 -4.62 7.33 5.02
C LEU A 69 -4.15 8.06 3.75
N ILE A 70 -2.84 8.14 3.53
CA ILE A 70 -2.25 8.80 2.36
C ILE A 70 -2.64 8.05 1.08
N GLU A 71 -2.48 6.73 1.05
CA GLU A 71 -2.83 5.91 -0.11
C GLU A 71 -4.33 5.95 -0.42
N SER A 72 -5.17 5.86 0.61
CA SER A 72 -6.62 6.02 0.47
C SER A 72 -6.97 7.37 -0.17
N LEU A 73 -6.28 8.43 0.22
CA LEU A 73 -6.48 9.77 -0.34
C LEU A 73 -5.98 9.85 -1.78
N ILE A 74 -4.85 9.23 -2.10
CA ILE A 74 -4.30 9.19 -3.47
C ILE A 74 -5.28 8.45 -4.39
N PHE A 75 -5.69 7.23 -4.04
CA PHE A 75 -6.67 6.45 -4.82
C PHE A 75 -7.98 7.21 -5.02
N TYR A 76 -8.50 7.86 -3.97
CA TYR A 76 -9.72 8.66 -4.10
C TYR A 76 -9.58 9.87 -5.05
N ARG A 77 -8.39 10.50 -5.10
CA ARG A 77 -8.16 11.69 -5.94
C ARG A 77 -7.96 11.36 -7.41
N VAL A 78 -7.49 10.16 -7.73
CA VAL A 78 -7.26 9.75 -9.11
C VAL A 78 -8.60 9.40 -9.78
N ARG A 79 -9.17 10.38 -10.49
CA ARG A 79 -10.46 10.21 -11.23
C ARG A 79 -10.48 9.00 -12.17
N ALA A 80 -9.33 8.61 -12.71
CA ALA A 80 -9.20 7.46 -13.60
C ALA A 80 -9.57 6.13 -12.94
N GLU A 81 -9.59 6.05 -11.61
CA GLU A 81 -9.88 4.81 -10.86
C GLU A 81 -11.35 4.62 -10.55
N GLN A 82 -12.15 5.70 -10.63
CA GLN A 82 -13.58 5.69 -10.35
C GLN A 82 -13.94 5.10 -8.97
N LEU A 83 -13.04 5.23 -7.99
CA LEU A 83 -13.24 4.74 -6.63
C LEU A 83 -13.97 5.79 -5.79
N THR A 84 -14.97 5.33 -5.03
CA THR A 84 -15.51 6.12 -3.91
C THR A 84 -14.51 6.15 -2.75
N LEU A 85 -14.64 7.10 -1.84
CA LEU A 85 -13.76 7.19 -0.66
C LEU A 85 -13.74 5.88 0.15
N LYS A 86 -14.92 5.24 0.32
CA LYS A 86 -15.03 3.95 1.03
C LYS A 86 -14.27 2.84 0.30
N GLU A 87 -14.37 2.80 -1.03
CA GLU A 87 -13.67 1.82 -1.87
C GLU A 87 -12.16 2.04 -1.85
N ALA A 88 -11.71 3.30 -1.93
CA ALA A 88 -10.30 3.65 -1.84
C ALA A 88 -9.71 3.27 -0.46
N MET A 89 -10.44 3.55 0.63
CA MET A 89 -10.03 3.17 1.99
C MET A 89 -9.98 1.65 2.18
N ALA A 90 -10.98 0.92 1.68
CA ALA A 90 -11.02 -0.52 1.79
C ALA A 90 -9.91 -1.19 0.96
N LEU A 91 -9.67 -0.71 -0.26
CA LEU A 91 -8.61 -1.21 -1.14
C LEU A 91 -7.23 -0.96 -0.55
N SER A 92 -6.95 0.27 -0.11
CA SER A 92 -5.67 0.60 0.55
C SER A 92 -5.48 -0.20 1.85
N LEU A 93 -6.53 -0.42 2.64
CA LEU A 93 -6.43 -1.25 3.83
C LEU A 93 -6.08 -2.70 3.48
N ALA A 94 -6.72 -3.27 2.46
CA ALA A 94 -6.44 -4.64 2.03
C ALA A 94 -5.00 -4.79 1.52
N ILE A 95 -4.52 -3.81 0.74
CA ILE A 95 -3.14 -3.76 0.24
C ILE A 95 -2.15 -3.64 1.40
N ASN A 96 -2.29 -2.63 2.27
CA ASN A 96 -1.37 -2.43 3.39
C ASN A 96 -1.35 -3.62 4.35
N LEU A 97 -2.52 -4.18 4.68
CA LEU A 97 -2.57 -5.31 5.60
C LEU A 97 -1.90 -6.56 5.02
N ALA A 98 -2.05 -6.80 3.71
CA ALA A 98 -1.36 -7.89 3.03
C ALA A 98 0.16 -7.66 2.96
N SER A 99 0.59 -6.44 2.61
CA SER A 99 2.01 -6.06 2.54
C SER A 99 2.68 -6.08 3.92
N PHE A 100 2.02 -5.57 4.96
CA PHE A 100 2.47 -5.65 6.35
C PHE A 100 2.60 -7.09 6.82
N SER A 101 1.56 -7.90 6.59
CA SER A 101 1.58 -9.33 6.97
C SER A 101 2.71 -10.06 6.26
N ALA A 102 2.88 -9.86 4.95
CA ALA A 102 3.97 -10.46 4.19
C ALA A 102 5.35 -9.99 4.69
N GLY A 103 5.48 -8.71 5.06
CA GLY A 103 6.69 -8.14 5.64
C GLY A 103 7.08 -8.74 6.99
N LEU A 104 6.11 -9.22 7.78
CA LEU A 104 6.38 -9.92 9.04
C LEU A 104 6.94 -11.34 8.84
N PHE A 105 6.54 -12.02 7.75
CA PHE A 105 6.95 -13.40 7.47
C PHE A 105 8.18 -13.50 6.56
N LEU A 106 8.52 -12.42 5.84
CA LEU A 106 9.72 -12.38 5.01
C LEU A 106 10.94 -12.07 5.90
N PRO A 107 11.95 -12.96 5.94
CA PRO A 107 13.20 -12.66 6.63
C PRO A 107 13.88 -11.47 5.94
N VAL A 108 14.28 -10.49 6.76
CA VAL A 108 14.98 -9.26 6.32
C VAL A 108 16.39 -9.57 5.87
#